data_AF-A0A3S3UGH3-F1
#
_entry.id   AF-A0A3S3UGH3-F1
#
_cell.length_a   1.000
_cell.length_b   1.000
_cell.length_c   1.000
_cell.angle_alpha   90.00
_cell.angle_beta   90.00
_cell.angle_gamma   90.00
#
_symmetry.space_group_name_H-M   'P 1'
#
loop_
_entity.id
_entity.type
_entity.pdbx_description
1 polymer ?
#
loop_
_entity_poly.entity_id
_entity_poly.type
_entity_poly.pdbx_seq_one_letter_code
_entity_poly.pdbx_strand_id
1 'polypeptide(L)'
;MRIAAFLTALILPAAASAACPGKMILSCDVSQTRSLEVCLSDGAFHYRYGPKGRTDLALSAPLSSGPVEPWPGVGNNIWSKLIFRNGDYRYEVWTASSRTGNDPQSAGVAVLKGETPVTELTCLPGRTHTPDVLFEDVMTDEGWCVNSDQKTWRRC
;
A
#
# COMPACT_ATOMS: atom_id res chain seq x y z
N MET A 1 -31.54 45.23 -31.75
CA MET A 1 -31.48 44.26 -30.64
C MET A 1 -30.05 43.73 -30.56
N ARG A 2 -29.33 44.01 -29.46
CA ARG A 2 -27.96 43.49 -29.23
C ARG A 2 -28.08 42.29 -28.30
N ILE A 3 -27.87 41.08 -28.84
CA ILE A 3 -27.84 39.86 -28.04
C ILE A 3 -26.44 39.76 -27.43
N ALA A 4 -26.35 40.04 -26.13
CA ALA A 4 -25.13 39.82 -25.35
C ALA A 4 -24.99 38.32 -25.08
N ALA A 5 -24.02 37.68 -25.73
CA ALA A 5 -23.67 36.29 -25.45
C ALA A 5 -22.92 36.22 -24.11
N PHE A 6 -23.61 35.75 -23.07
CA PHE A 6 -22.98 35.42 -21.79
C PHE A 6 -22.18 34.12 -21.97
N LEU A 7 -20.85 34.24 -22.07
CA LEU A 7 -19.93 33.11 -21.96
C LEU A 7 -19.94 32.62 -20.51
N THR A 8 -20.68 31.55 -20.23
CA THR A 8 -20.63 30.85 -18.94
C THR A 8 -19.39 29.98 -18.94
N ALA A 9 -18.30 30.44 -18.31
CA ALA A 9 -17.11 29.64 -18.10
C ALA A 9 -17.43 28.47 -17.16
N LEU A 10 -17.48 27.25 -17.70
CA LEU A 10 -17.69 26.02 -16.95
C LEU A 10 -16.41 25.70 -16.18
N ILE A 11 -16.34 26.09 -14.91
CA ILE A 11 -15.25 25.73 -14.02
C ILE A 11 -15.42 24.24 -13.67
N LEU A 12 -14.68 23.37 -14.36
CA LEU A 12 -14.58 21.96 -14.00
C LEU A 12 -13.87 21.86 -12.64
N PRO A 13 -14.44 21.18 -11.63
CA PRO A 13 -13.74 20.92 -10.40
C PRO A 13 -12.52 20.06 -10.72
N ALA A 14 -11.33 20.56 -10.42
CA ALA A 14 -10.12 19.74 -10.39
C ALA A 14 -10.41 18.62 -9.38
N ALA A 15 -10.45 17.37 -9.85
CA ALA A 15 -10.47 16.22 -8.96
C ALA A 15 -9.21 16.30 -8.11
N ALA A 16 -9.34 16.87 -6.90
CA ALA A 16 -8.35 16.69 -5.87
C ALA A 16 -8.13 15.19 -5.78
N SER A 17 -6.89 14.75 -6.01
CA SER A 17 -6.48 13.36 -5.79
C SER A 17 -6.90 13.02 -4.38
N ALA A 18 -8.05 12.34 -4.26
CA ALA A 18 -8.65 12.04 -2.97
C ALA A 18 -7.58 11.33 -2.16
N ALA A 19 -7.39 11.78 -0.93
CA ALA A 19 -6.53 11.12 0.04
C ALA A 19 -6.90 9.63 0.16
N CYS A 20 -6.08 8.88 0.88
CA CYS A 20 -6.35 7.51 1.31
C CYS A 20 -7.87 7.25 1.52
N PRO A 21 -8.51 6.34 0.75
CA PRO A 21 -9.98 6.20 0.73
C PRO A 21 -10.58 5.58 2.00
N GLY A 22 -9.80 5.43 3.08
CA GLY A 22 -10.23 4.81 4.32
C GLY A 22 -9.14 4.87 5.39
N LYS A 23 -8.98 3.78 6.16
CA LYS A 23 -7.97 3.67 7.22
C LYS A 23 -6.59 3.64 6.59
N MET A 24 -5.74 4.61 6.93
CA MET A 24 -4.34 4.60 6.54
C MET A 24 -3.62 3.44 7.24
N ILE A 25 -2.94 2.59 6.47
CA ILE A 25 -2.15 1.46 6.97
C ILE A 25 -0.66 1.77 6.89
N LEU A 26 -0.22 2.37 5.79
CA LEU A 26 1.16 2.78 5.57
C LEU A 26 1.16 4.05 4.74
N SER A 27 1.93 5.05 5.15
CA SER A 27 2.27 6.19 4.31
C SER A 27 3.77 6.43 4.43
N CYS A 28 4.49 6.52 3.32
CA CYS A 28 5.90 6.88 3.40
C CYS A 28 6.41 7.63 2.17
N ASP A 29 7.45 8.43 2.38
CA ASP A 29 8.24 9.03 1.31
C ASP A 29 9.32 8.05 0.86
N VAL A 30 9.37 7.70 -0.44
CA VAL A 30 10.50 6.94 -1.02
C VAL A 30 11.55 7.85 -1.67
N SER A 31 11.22 9.14 -1.82
CA SER A 31 12.16 10.20 -2.21
C SER A 31 11.61 11.54 -1.71
N GLN A 32 12.33 12.64 -1.96
CA GLN A 32 11.86 13.96 -1.56
C GLN A 32 10.53 14.36 -2.24
N THR A 33 10.26 13.86 -3.45
CA THR A 33 9.11 14.26 -4.26
C THR A 33 8.07 13.17 -4.45
N ARG A 34 8.37 11.92 -4.10
CA ARG A 34 7.50 10.76 -4.33
C ARG A 34 7.16 10.02 -3.04
N SER A 35 5.91 9.61 -2.92
CA SER A 35 5.39 8.84 -1.79
C SER A 35 4.64 7.59 -2.27
N LEU A 36 4.51 6.64 -1.36
CA LEU A 36 3.57 5.54 -1.48
C LEU A 36 2.65 5.49 -0.26
N GLU A 37 1.45 4.99 -0.48
CA GLU A 37 0.42 4.84 0.55
C GLU A 37 -0.27 3.47 0.40
N VAL A 38 -0.65 2.88 1.53
CA VAL A 38 -1.55 1.73 1.61
C VAL A 38 -2.70 2.09 2.53
N CYS A 39 -3.90 1.85 2.05
CA CYS A 39 -5.16 2.14 2.72
C CYS A 39 -6.03 0.90 2.79
N LEU A 40 -6.90 0.84 3.78
CA LEU A 40 -7.94 -0.16 3.89
C LEU A 40 -9.31 0.51 3.77
N SER A 41 -10.09 0.10 2.78
CA SER A 41 -11.49 0.47 2.63
C SER A 41 -12.24 -0.62 1.86
N ASP A 42 -13.52 -0.78 2.17
CA ASP A 42 -14.44 -1.65 1.43
C ASP A 42 -13.95 -3.10 1.26
N GLY A 43 -13.32 -3.66 2.30
CA GLY A 43 -12.82 -5.04 2.29
C GLY A 43 -11.66 -5.27 1.31
N ALA A 44 -10.89 -4.23 1.01
CA ALA A 44 -9.71 -4.29 0.16
C ALA A 44 -8.60 -3.37 0.66
N PHE A 45 -7.36 -3.80 0.44
CA PHE A 45 -6.22 -2.90 0.48
C PHE A 45 -6.13 -2.10 -0.81
N HIS A 46 -5.70 -0.84 -0.71
CA HIS A 46 -5.47 0.06 -1.83
C HIS A 46 -4.06 0.62 -1.76
N TYR A 47 -3.25 0.33 -2.76
CA TYR A 47 -1.91 0.87 -2.94
C TYR A 47 -1.93 2.07 -3.86
N ARG A 48 -1.16 3.10 -3.50
CA ARG A 48 -0.98 4.31 -4.30
C ARG A 48 0.48 4.70 -4.33
N TYR A 49 0.93 5.14 -5.49
CA TYR A 49 2.27 5.66 -5.71
C TYR A 49 2.26 6.85 -6.64
N GLY A 50 3.06 7.88 -6.35
CA GLY A 50 3.15 9.06 -7.19
C GLY A 50 3.92 10.20 -6.56
N PRO A 51 3.95 11.37 -7.21
CA PRO A 51 4.42 12.60 -6.61
C PRO A 51 3.56 12.95 -5.38
N LYS A 52 4.12 13.63 -4.39
CA LYS A 52 3.37 14.08 -3.21
C LYS A 52 2.10 14.85 -3.61
N GLY A 53 0.95 14.42 -3.09
CA GLY A 53 -0.36 14.99 -3.40
C GLY A 53 -0.97 14.56 -4.74
N ARG A 54 -0.35 13.62 -5.45
CA ARG A 54 -0.84 13.05 -6.71
C ARG A 54 -0.64 11.54 -6.73
N THR A 55 -1.49 10.83 -7.47
CA THR A 55 -1.34 9.40 -7.69
C THR A 55 -1.09 9.13 -9.17
N ASP A 56 0.05 8.52 -9.48
CA ASP A 56 0.40 8.08 -10.82
C ASP A 56 0.01 6.60 -11.02
N LEU A 57 0.04 5.80 -9.95
CA LEU A 57 -0.33 4.39 -9.94
C LEU A 57 -1.24 4.10 -8.74
N ALA A 58 -2.38 3.48 -8.99
CA ALA A 58 -3.31 2.99 -7.98
C ALA A 58 -3.66 1.53 -8.26
N LEU A 59 -3.56 0.68 -7.24
CA LEU A 59 -3.86 -0.75 -7.30
C LEU A 59 -4.73 -1.15 -6.10
N SER A 60 -5.52 -2.19 -6.24
CA SER A 60 -6.35 -2.73 -5.17
C SER A 60 -6.20 -4.23 -5.04
N ALA A 61 -6.21 -4.73 -3.81
CA ALA A 61 -6.18 -6.16 -3.50
C ALA A 61 -7.29 -6.48 -2.48
N PRO A 62 -8.34 -7.24 -2.88
CA PRO A 62 -9.38 -7.67 -1.96
C PRO A 62 -8.80 -8.51 -0.82
N LEU A 63 -9.31 -8.36 0.41
CA LEU A 63 -8.89 -9.21 1.53
C LEU A 63 -9.13 -10.69 1.22
N SER A 64 -10.21 -10.99 0.47
CA SER A 64 -10.57 -12.34 0.05
C SER A 64 -9.58 -13.03 -0.89
N SER A 65 -8.67 -12.30 -1.53
CA SER A 65 -7.58 -12.92 -2.29
C SER A 65 -6.41 -13.38 -1.42
N GLY A 66 -6.47 -13.12 -0.11
CA GLY A 66 -5.37 -13.39 0.83
C GLY A 66 -4.07 -12.69 0.42
N PRO A 67 -4.07 -11.35 0.23
CA PRO A 67 -2.94 -10.65 -0.39
C PRO A 67 -1.74 -10.46 0.54
N VAL A 68 -1.85 -10.88 1.80
CA VAL A 68 -0.80 -10.74 2.81
C VAL A 68 0.02 -12.02 2.91
N GLU A 69 1.33 -11.88 2.79
CA GLU A 69 2.30 -12.95 3.05
C GLU A 69 3.02 -12.63 4.37
N PRO A 70 2.74 -13.37 5.46
CA PRO A 70 3.39 -13.17 6.74
C PRO A 70 4.79 -13.80 6.74
N TRP A 71 5.64 -13.33 7.65
CA TRP A 71 6.98 -13.87 7.85
C TRP A 71 6.97 -15.41 8.03
N PRO A 72 7.81 -16.18 7.32
CA PRO A 72 7.88 -17.64 7.49
C PRO A 72 8.59 -18.08 8.78
N GLY A 73 9.11 -17.16 9.60
CA GLY A 73 9.81 -17.49 10.85
C GLY A 73 11.32 -17.70 10.70
N VAL A 74 11.90 -17.38 9.54
CA VAL A 74 13.33 -17.56 9.23
C VAL A 74 14.01 -16.21 8.97
N GLY A 75 15.16 -15.97 9.61
CA GLY A 75 15.95 -14.75 9.50
C GLY A 75 15.93 -13.86 10.76
N ASN A 76 16.72 -12.79 10.74
CA ASN A 76 16.84 -11.86 11.87
C ASN A 76 15.83 -10.71 11.85
N ASN A 77 15.14 -10.52 10.72
CA ASN A 77 14.13 -9.48 10.55
C ASN A 77 12.76 -10.14 10.43
N ILE A 78 11.80 -9.67 11.21
CA ILE A 78 10.38 -9.99 11.06
C ILE A 78 9.86 -9.09 9.94
N TRP A 79 9.21 -9.65 8.93
CA TRP A 79 8.66 -8.88 7.83
C TRP A 79 7.27 -9.33 7.44
N SER A 80 6.50 -8.43 6.86
CA SER A 80 5.20 -8.73 6.28
C SER A 80 5.14 -8.12 4.88
N LYS A 81 4.54 -8.84 3.94
CA LYS A 81 4.34 -8.37 2.57
C LYS A 81 2.85 -8.29 2.26
N LEU A 82 2.48 -7.24 1.55
CA LEU A 82 1.19 -7.06 0.94
C LEU A 82 1.36 -6.99 -0.58
N ILE A 83 0.68 -7.90 -1.28
CA ILE A 83 0.92 -8.18 -2.69
C ILE A 83 -0.21 -7.61 -3.54
N PHE A 84 0.12 -6.66 -4.40
CA PHE A 84 -0.77 -6.15 -5.45
C PHE A 84 -0.35 -6.71 -6.81
N ARG A 85 -1.32 -7.00 -7.68
CA ARG A 85 -1.07 -7.58 -9.00
C ARG A 85 -1.56 -6.64 -10.10
N ASN A 86 -0.79 -6.52 -11.17
CA ASN A 86 -1.18 -5.76 -12.37
C ASN A 86 -0.57 -6.42 -13.62
N GLY A 87 -1.36 -7.26 -14.30
CA GLY A 87 -0.86 -8.12 -15.37
C GLY A 87 0.26 -9.05 -14.86
N ASP A 88 1.40 -9.06 -15.54
CA ASP A 88 2.57 -9.87 -15.16
C ASP A 88 3.37 -9.28 -13.98
N TYR A 89 2.99 -8.10 -13.49
CA TYR A 89 3.70 -7.40 -12.43
C TYR A 89 3.11 -7.70 -11.06
N ARG A 90 3.99 -7.89 -10.08
CA ARG A 90 3.68 -7.91 -8.64
C ARG A 90 4.33 -6.71 -7.97
N TYR A 91 3.57 -6.05 -7.11
CA TYR A 91 4.04 -4.98 -6.23
C TYR A 91 3.93 -5.51 -4.81
N GLU A 92 5.07 -5.90 -4.25
CA GLU A 92 5.18 -6.42 -2.89
C GLU A 92 5.54 -5.26 -1.97
N VAL A 93 4.51 -4.63 -1.40
CA VAL A 93 4.70 -3.64 -0.34
C VAL A 93 5.13 -4.37 0.91
N TRP A 94 6.26 -4.00 1.49
CA TRP A 94 6.82 -4.71 2.62
C TRP A 94 7.00 -3.79 3.82
N THR A 95 6.87 -4.37 5.02
CA THR A 95 7.36 -3.80 6.27
C THR A 95 8.33 -4.79 6.90
N ALA A 96 9.35 -4.31 7.58
CA ALA A 96 10.33 -5.15 8.26
C ALA A 96 10.84 -4.48 9.54
N SER A 97 10.94 -5.25 10.61
CA SER A 97 11.52 -4.84 11.89
C SER A 97 12.54 -5.86 12.37
N SER A 98 13.53 -5.39 13.13
CA SER A 98 14.54 -6.27 13.73
C SER A 98 13.91 -7.10 14.85
N ARG A 99 14.22 -8.41 14.91
CA ARG A 99 13.73 -9.29 15.99
C ARG A 99 14.17 -8.85 17.38
N THR A 100 15.28 -8.13 17.49
CA THR A 100 15.80 -7.62 18.76
C THR A 100 15.13 -6.29 19.17
N GLY A 101 14.36 -5.67 18.27
CA GLY A 101 13.72 -4.37 18.49
C GLY A 101 14.67 -3.17 18.52
N ASN A 102 15.95 -3.39 18.20
CA ASN A 102 16.97 -2.33 18.28
C ASN A 102 16.99 -1.40 17.06
N ASP A 103 16.37 -1.82 15.96
CA ASP A 103 16.35 -1.07 14.70
C ASP A 103 14.94 -0.53 14.41
N PRO A 104 14.82 0.70 13.90
CA PRO A 104 13.55 1.24 13.45
C PRO A 104 12.87 0.34 12.42
N GLN A 105 11.53 0.30 12.43
CA GLN A 105 10.78 -0.35 11.37
C GLN A 105 11.12 0.29 10.02
N SER A 106 11.36 -0.56 9.03
CA SER A 106 11.59 -0.19 7.64
C SER A 106 10.40 -0.63 6.80
N ALA A 107 10.19 0.05 5.68
CA ALA A 107 9.14 -0.29 4.74
C ALA A 107 9.56 0.07 3.32
N GLY A 108 8.84 -0.44 2.34
CA GLY A 108 9.10 -0.17 0.94
C GLY A 108 8.18 -0.93 0.00
N VAL A 109 8.54 -0.94 -1.28
CA VAL A 109 7.88 -1.75 -2.30
C VAL A 109 8.93 -2.37 -3.22
N ALA A 110 8.86 -3.69 -3.37
CA ALA A 110 9.57 -4.41 -4.42
C ALA A 110 8.61 -4.64 -5.60
N VAL A 111 9.06 -4.35 -6.82
CA VAL A 111 8.29 -4.60 -8.04
C VAL A 111 8.94 -5.74 -8.80
N LEU A 112 8.17 -6.78 -9.08
CA LEU A 112 8.61 -7.97 -9.80
C LEU A 112 7.81 -8.11 -11.09
N LYS A 113 8.42 -8.67 -12.13
CA LYS A 113 7.73 -9.21 -13.31
C LYS A 113 7.90 -10.72 -13.29
N GLY A 114 6.83 -11.47 -13.06
CA GLY A 114 6.92 -12.88 -12.69
C GLY A 114 7.72 -13.05 -11.38
N GLU A 115 8.85 -13.75 -11.45
CA GLU A 115 9.81 -13.93 -10.34
C GLU A 115 11.03 -13.00 -10.43
N THR A 116 11.12 -12.16 -11.46
CA THR A 116 12.30 -11.29 -11.67
C THR A 116 12.10 -9.93 -11.02
N PRO A 117 12.97 -9.49 -10.10
CA PRO A 117 12.94 -8.13 -9.57
C PRO A 117 13.19 -7.11 -10.67
N VAL A 118 12.33 -6.10 -10.76
CA VAL A 118 12.42 -4.96 -11.69
C VAL A 118 13.03 -3.76 -10.98
N THR A 119 12.53 -3.46 -9.78
CA THR A 119 13.04 -2.37 -8.94
C THR A 119 12.58 -2.56 -7.50
N GLU A 120 13.26 -1.88 -6.58
CA GLU A 120 12.86 -1.81 -5.18
C GLU A 120 13.03 -0.37 -4.71
N LEU A 121 12.02 0.12 -3.99
CA LEU A 121 12.01 1.45 -3.40
C LEU A 121 11.86 1.30 -1.88
N THR A 122 12.80 1.87 -1.14
CA THR A 122 12.77 1.89 0.33
C THR A 122 12.26 3.24 0.82
N CYS A 123 11.42 3.23 1.85
CA CYS A 123 11.00 4.45 2.53
C CYS A 123 12.21 5.15 3.17
N LEU A 124 12.24 6.49 3.07
CA LEU A 124 13.27 7.30 3.70
C LEU A 124 13.15 7.22 5.24
N PRO A 125 14.27 7.10 5.98
CA PRO A 125 14.26 7.08 7.44
C PRO A 125 13.50 8.27 8.05
N GLY A 126 12.64 8.00 9.04
CA GLY A 126 11.83 9.02 9.72
C GLY A 126 10.71 9.65 8.87
N ARG A 127 10.48 9.13 7.65
CA ARG A 127 9.40 9.56 6.75
C ARG A 127 8.38 8.45 6.52
N THR A 128 8.30 7.52 7.45
CA THR A 128 7.30 6.45 7.49
C THR A 128 6.29 6.79 8.58
N HIS A 129 5.03 6.85 8.18
CA HIS A 129 3.90 6.86 9.09
C HIS A 129 3.19 5.50 8.95
N THR A 130 3.55 4.60 9.84
CA THR A 130 2.85 3.36 10.11
C THR A 130 2.31 3.48 11.53
N PRO A 131 1.03 3.16 11.80
CA PRO A 131 0.77 2.48 13.06
C PRO A 131 1.66 1.23 13.04
N ASP A 132 2.33 0.87 14.14
CA ASP A 132 3.16 -0.35 14.23
C ASP A 132 2.29 -1.62 14.06
N VAL A 133 1.73 -1.85 12.88
CA VAL A 133 0.85 -2.96 12.54
C VAL A 133 1.51 -3.80 11.47
N LEU A 134 1.58 -5.11 11.74
CA LEU A 134 1.87 -6.09 10.71
C LEU A 134 0.63 -6.21 9.81
N PHE A 135 0.79 -6.48 8.51
CA PHE A 135 -0.37 -6.57 7.62
C PHE A 135 -1.29 -7.74 7.99
N GLU A 136 -0.75 -8.78 8.62
CA GLU A 136 -1.51 -9.90 9.17
C GLU A 136 -2.43 -9.50 10.33
N ASP A 137 -2.05 -8.51 11.14
CA ASP A 137 -2.89 -7.99 12.21
C ASP A 137 -4.10 -7.27 11.60
N VAL A 138 -3.86 -6.50 10.53
CA VAL A 138 -4.93 -5.82 9.77
C VAL A 138 -5.91 -6.84 9.18
N MET A 139 -5.41 -7.94 8.60
CA MET A 139 -6.26 -9.02 8.11
C MET A 139 -7.10 -9.65 9.24
N THR A 140 -6.47 -9.89 10.39
CA THR A 140 -7.12 -10.49 11.56
C THR A 140 -8.23 -9.59 12.12
N ASP A 141 -7.98 -8.30 12.23
CA ASP A 141 -8.97 -7.29 12.64
C ASP A 141 -10.20 -7.26 11.71
N GLU A 142 -10.01 -7.55 10.43
CA GLU A 142 -11.08 -7.63 9.42
C GLU A 142 -11.76 -9.02 9.37
N GLY A 143 -11.45 -9.90 10.32
CA GLY A 143 -12.04 -11.24 10.44
C GLY A 143 -11.47 -12.27 9.48
N TRP A 144 -10.20 -12.13 9.09
CA TRP A 144 -9.47 -13.12 8.31
C TRP A 144 -8.45 -13.86 9.18
N CYS A 145 -8.48 -15.18 9.13
CA CYS A 145 -7.60 -16.05 9.88
C CYS A 145 -6.62 -16.73 8.92
N VAL A 146 -5.33 -16.68 9.23
CA VAL A 146 -4.29 -17.40 8.47
C VAL A 146 -4.22 -18.85 8.94
N ASN A 147 -4.24 -19.80 7.99
CA ASN A 147 -3.80 -21.16 8.28
C ASN A 147 -2.27 -21.15 8.35
N SER A 148 -1.70 -21.39 9.53
CA SER A 148 -0.25 -21.35 9.76
C SER A 148 0.54 -22.27 8.83
N ASP A 149 -0.04 -23.41 8.47
CA ASP A 149 0.62 -24.49 7.74
C ASP A 149 0.64 -24.23 6.23
N GLN A 150 -0.42 -23.59 5.73
CA GLN A 150 -0.61 -23.32 4.30
C GLN A 150 -0.36 -21.85 3.93
N LYS A 151 -0.23 -20.97 4.92
CA LYS A 151 -0.18 -19.51 4.76
C LYS A 151 -1.33 -18.94 3.92
N THR A 152 -2.47 -19.64 3.93
CA THR A 152 -3.69 -19.23 3.23
C THR A 152 -4.64 -18.52 4.17
N TRP A 153 -5.27 -17.45 3.70
CA TRP A 153 -6.29 -16.71 4.43
C TRP A 153 -7.69 -17.27 4.19
N ARG A 154 -8.49 -17.32 5.25
CA ARG A 154 -9.92 -17.63 5.20
C ARG A 154 -10.68 -16.76 6.17
N ARG A 155 -11.99 -16.65 5.99
CA ARG A 155 -12.85 -16.05 7.01
C ARG A 155 -12.71 -16.84 8.30
N CYS A 156 -12.50 -16.12 9.39
CA CYS A 156 -12.98 -16.56 10.69
C CYS A 156 -14.53 -16.52 10.63
#